data_AF-A0A482UWB3-F1
#
_entry.id   AF-A0A482UWB3-F1
#
_cell.length_a   1.000
_cell.length_b   1.000
_cell.length_c   1.000
_cell.angle_alpha   90.00
_cell.angle_beta   90.00
_cell.angle_gamma   90.00
#
_symmetry.space_group_name_H-M   'P 1'
#
loop_
_entity.id
_entity.type
_entity.pdbx_description
1 polymer ?
#
loop_
_entity_poly.entity_id
_entity_poly.type
_entity_poly.pdbx_seq_one_letter_code
_entity_poly.pdbx_strand_id
1 'polypeptide(L)'
;MYLQNPPVPPTPPLSVATVSTGYVFATNDTLKLAVKVWCDKDARARAEREYGHISTWNTSQVTSMQALFRDKTDFNDDISTWIVSNVTNMDYMFYDAPVPSISP
;
A
#
# COMPACT_ATOMS: atom_id res chain seq x y z
N MET A 1 16.07 -54.15 -6.13
CA MET A 1 15.56 -53.40 -4.96
C MET A 1 15.73 -51.91 -5.26
N TYR A 2 14.83 -51.32 -6.04
CA TYR A 2 14.83 -49.88 -6.29
C TYR A 2 13.75 -49.28 -5.40
N LEU A 3 14.14 -48.43 -4.45
CA LEU A 3 13.20 -47.64 -3.67
C LEU A 3 12.61 -46.60 -4.63
N GLN A 4 11.35 -46.80 -5.01
CA GLN A 4 10.59 -45.81 -5.75
C GLN A 4 10.42 -44.60 -4.82
N ASN A 5 11.06 -43.47 -5.12
CA ASN A 5 10.77 -42.22 -4.41
C ASN A 5 9.27 -41.92 -4.55
N PRO A 6 8.61 -41.43 -3.48
CA PRO A 6 7.19 -41.10 -3.55
C PRO A 6 6.94 -40.03 -4.64
N PRO A 7 5.76 -40.03 -5.28
CA PRO A 7 5.43 -39.03 -6.28
C PRO A 7 5.57 -37.63 -5.68
N VAL A 8 6.32 -36.77 -6.36
CA VAL A 8 6.41 -35.35 -6.03
C VAL A 8 4.97 -34.81 -6.05
N PRO A 9 4.47 -34.20 -4.96
CA PRO A 9 3.15 -33.58 -4.96
C PRO A 9 3.06 -32.61 -6.14
N PRO A 10 1.88 -32.46 -6.79
CA PRO A 10 1.72 -31.44 -7.81
C PRO A 10 2.17 -30.11 -7.20
N THR A 11 3.21 -29.51 -7.80
CA THR A 11 3.59 -28.14 -7.47
C THR A 11 2.33 -27.30 -7.59
N PRO A 12 1.87 -26.63 -6.52
CA PRO A 12 0.79 -25.68 -6.64
C PRO A 12 1.13 -24.71 -7.78
N PRO A 13 0.17 -24.28 -8.61
CA PRO A 13 0.42 -23.17 -9.52
C PRO A 13 1.01 -22.02 -8.69
N LEU A 14 1.85 -21.17 -9.30
CA LEU A 14 2.54 -20.02 -8.69
C LEU A 14 1.60 -18.96 -8.05
N SER A 15 0.35 -19.32 -7.76
CA SER A 15 -0.79 -18.51 -7.32
C SER A 15 -1.07 -18.59 -5.81
N VAL A 16 -0.18 -19.16 -4.99
CA VAL A 16 -0.23 -18.98 -3.52
C VAL A 16 1.11 -18.44 -3.01
N ALA A 17 1.62 -17.40 -3.69
CA ALA A 17 2.31 -16.38 -2.93
C ALA A 17 1.24 -15.78 -2.02
N THR A 18 1.43 -15.85 -0.70
CA THR A 18 0.68 -15.01 0.24
C THR A 18 0.57 -13.63 -0.39
N VAL A 19 -0.64 -13.21 -0.77
CA VAL A 19 -0.91 -11.78 -0.91
C VAL A 19 -0.72 -11.29 0.51
N SER A 20 0.51 -10.92 0.85
CA SER A 20 0.80 -10.20 2.07
C SER A 20 0.13 -8.86 1.83
N THR A 21 -1.19 -8.83 2.05
CA THR A 21 -1.93 -7.60 2.18
C THR A 21 -1.12 -6.80 3.18
N GLY A 22 -0.52 -5.71 2.73
CA GLY A 22 0.26 -4.84 3.60
C GLY A 22 -0.62 -4.31 4.73
N TYR A 23 -0.05 -3.48 5.58
CA TYR A 23 -0.73 -3.00 6.77
C TYR A 23 -2.16 -2.52 6.47
N VAL A 24 -3.13 -3.04 7.21
CA VAL A 24 -4.56 -2.74 7.02
C VAL A 24 -4.91 -1.52 7.85
N PHE A 25 -5.27 -0.42 7.17
CA PHE A 25 -5.67 0.82 7.82
C PHE A 25 -7.14 0.76 8.21
N ALA A 26 -7.42 0.55 9.49
CA ALA A 26 -8.78 0.48 10.03
C ALA A 26 -9.47 1.85 10.13
N THR A 27 -8.72 2.96 10.10
CA THR A 27 -9.27 4.31 10.23
C THR A 27 -8.58 5.31 9.30
N ASN A 28 -9.29 6.39 8.96
CA ASN A 28 -8.76 7.51 8.18
C ASN A 28 -7.58 8.18 8.90
N ASP A 29 -7.63 8.29 10.24
CA ASP A 29 -6.58 8.92 11.04
C ASP A 29 -5.29 8.12 11.03
N THR A 30 -5.37 6.78 11.12
CA THR A 30 -4.19 5.91 11.01
C THR A 30 -3.54 6.02 9.64
N LEU A 31 -4.34 6.05 8.56
CA LEU A 31 -3.81 6.24 7.21
C LEU A 31 -3.12 7.60 7.08
N LYS A 32 -3.74 8.67 7.57
CA LYS A 32 -3.19 10.02 7.53
C LYS A 32 -1.89 10.14 8.30
N LEU A 33 -1.80 9.52 9.47
CA LEU A 33 -0.57 9.45 10.25
C LEU A 33 0.52 8.71 9.46
N ALA A 34 0.20 7.55 8.88
CA ALA A 34 1.17 6.78 8.10
C ALA A 34 1.67 7.55 6.88
N VAL A 35 0.79 8.22 6.12
CA VAL A 35 1.20 9.09 5.00
C VAL A 35 2.10 10.23 5.47
N LYS A 36 1.78 10.86 6.61
CA LYS A 36 2.62 11.92 7.17
C LYS A 36 4.02 11.43 7.47
N VAL A 37 4.15 10.27 8.12
CA VAL A 37 5.43 9.63 8.49
C VAL A 37 6.17 9.15 7.23
N TRP A 38 5.48 8.59 6.25
CA TRP A 38 6.07 8.12 4.99
C TRP A 38 6.70 9.26 4.19
N CYS A 39 5.98 10.38 4.09
CA CYS A 39 6.43 11.56 3.35
C CYS A 39 7.38 12.45 4.17
N ASP A 40 7.80 12.02 5.36
CA ASP A 40 8.84 12.67 6.14
C ASP A 40 10.17 11.96 5.87
N LYS A 41 11.16 12.70 5.36
CA LYS A 41 12.46 12.14 4.95
C LYS A 41 13.18 11.46 6.12
N ASP A 42 12.99 11.96 7.33
CA ASP A 42 13.64 11.41 8.53
C ASP A 42 12.87 10.19 9.09
N ALA A 43 11.60 10.04 8.73
CA ALA A 43 10.72 9.00 9.28
C ALA A 43 10.27 7.93 8.26
N ARG A 44 10.64 8.04 6.97
CA ARG A 44 10.29 7.04 5.94
C ARG A 44 10.70 5.62 6.32
N ALA A 45 11.92 5.44 6.84
CA ALA A 45 12.40 4.13 7.31
C ALA A 45 11.62 3.57 8.51
N ARG A 46 10.97 4.44 9.30
CA ARG A 46 10.05 4.03 10.36
C ARG A 46 8.71 3.59 9.77
N ALA A 47 8.18 4.33 8.80
CA ALA A 47 6.94 3.95 8.10
C ALA A 47 7.09 2.61 7.39
N GLU A 48 8.21 2.36 6.71
CA GLU A 48 8.48 1.07 6.06
C GLU A 48 8.50 -0.11 7.03
N ARG A 49 9.06 0.07 8.22
CA ARG A 49 9.10 -0.99 9.24
C ARG A 49 7.76 -1.22 9.92
N GLU A 50 6.95 -0.19 10.06
CA GLU A 50 5.67 -0.26 10.79
C GLU A 50 4.50 -0.65 9.88
N TYR A 51 4.44 -0.08 8.68
CA TYR A 51 3.32 -0.21 7.74
C TYR A 51 3.68 -0.98 6.46
N GLY A 52 4.97 -1.26 6.23
CA GLY A 52 5.45 -1.75 4.95
C GLY A 52 5.57 -0.63 3.91
N HIS A 53 6.02 -1.00 2.71
CA HIS A 53 6.09 -0.07 1.57
C HIS A 53 4.70 0.45 1.21
N ILE A 54 4.57 1.74 0.87
CA ILE A 54 3.26 2.38 0.61
C ILE A 54 2.42 1.71 -0.48
N SER A 55 3.08 1.09 -1.46
CA SER A 55 2.43 0.32 -2.53
C SER A 55 1.78 -1.00 -2.08
N THR A 56 1.91 -1.40 -0.81
CA THR A 56 1.25 -2.61 -0.30
C THR A 56 0.13 -2.31 0.70
N TRP A 57 -0.05 -1.04 1.06
CA TRP A 57 -1.00 -0.61 2.08
C TRP A 57 -2.44 -0.98 1.71
N ASN A 58 -3.15 -1.60 2.63
CA ASN A 58 -4.54 -1.96 2.44
C ASN A 58 -5.45 -0.89 3.05
N THR A 59 -6.07 -0.09 2.18
CA THR A 59 -6.99 1.00 2.55
C THR A 59 -8.46 0.61 2.49
N SER A 60 -8.80 -0.68 2.45
CA SER A 60 -10.18 -1.16 2.25
C SER A 60 -11.18 -0.70 3.32
N GLN A 61 -10.73 -0.33 4.51
CA GLN A 61 -11.60 0.16 5.60
C GLN A 61 -11.64 1.69 5.69
N VAL A 62 -10.90 2.39 4.83
CA VAL A 62 -10.80 3.85 4.81
C VAL A 62 -11.99 4.43 4.06
N THR A 63 -12.60 5.46 4.65
CA THR A 63 -13.77 6.16 4.08
C THR A 63 -13.46 7.58 3.63
N SER A 64 -12.36 8.17 4.10
CA SER A 64 -11.92 9.50 3.67
C SER A 64 -10.42 9.51 3.41
N MET A 65 -10.05 10.00 2.23
CA MET A 65 -8.68 10.26 1.79
C MET A 65 -8.43 11.77 1.59
N GLN A 66 -9.24 12.61 2.24
CA GLN A 66 -9.15 14.06 2.15
C GLN A 66 -7.74 14.56 2.51
N ALA A 67 -7.14 15.32 1.59
CA ALA A 67 -5.87 16.02 1.78
C ALA A 67 -4.70 15.14 2.28
N LEU A 68 -4.67 13.83 1.96
CA LEU A 68 -3.60 12.93 2.43
C LEU A 68 -2.21 13.35 1.95
N PHE A 69 -2.09 13.74 0.68
CA PHE A 69 -0.83 14.16 0.06
C PHE A 69 -0.80 15.66 -0.21
N ARG A 70 -1.68 16.43 0.43
CA ARG A 70 -1.67 17.88 0.30
C ARG A 70 -0.29 18.44 0.71
N ASP A 71 0.25 19.32 -0.12
CA ASP A 71 1.55 19.97 0.06
C ASP A 71 2.74 18.99 0.11
N LYS A 72 2.56 17.71 -0.29
CA LYS A 72 3.65 16.72 -0.38
C LYS A 72 4.31 16.81 -1.75
N THR A 73 5.05 17.90 -1.97
CA THR A 73 5.67 18.24 -3.26
C THR A 73 6.68 17.22 -3.79
N ASP A 74 7.20 16.35 -2.93
CA ASP A 74 8.19 15.33 -3.28
C ASP A 74 7.56 13.93 -3.46
N PHE A 75 6.23 13.81 -3.32
CA PHE A 75 5.55 12.51 -3.38
C PHE A 75 5.41 12.00 -4.82
N ASN A 76 5.93 10.79 -5.10
CA ASN A 76 5.83 10.12 -6.41
C ASN A 76 5.86 8.59 -6.27
N ASP A 77 5.44 8.05 -5.12
CA ASP A 77 5.40 6.61 -4.89
C ASP A 77 4.12 5.99 -5.48
N ASP A 78 4.20 4.73 -5.92
CA ASP A 78 3.04 4.01 -6.47
C ASP A 78 2.02 3.65 -5.38
N ILE A 79 0.77 4.02 -5.62
CA ILE A 79 -0.40 3.76 -4.77
C ILE A 79 -1.55 3.12 -5.57
N SER A 80 -1.28 2.58 -6.75
CA SER A 80 -2.27 1.95 -7.63
C SER A 80 -2.99 0.75 -6.99
N THR A 81 -2.39 0.17 -5.95
CA THR A 81 -2.93 -0.97 -5.18
C THR A 81 -3.92 -0.56 -4.09
N TRP A 82 -4.06 0.74 -3.81
CA TRP A 82 -4.93 1.22 -2.74
C TRP A 82 -6.39 0.94 -3.07
N ILE A 83 -7.09 0.33 -2.11
CA ILE A 83 -8.51 -0.01 -2.24
C ILE A 83 -9.32 1.23 -1.87
N VAL A 84 -9.98 1.82 -2.86
CA VAL A 84 -10.79 3.03 -2.71
C VAL A 84 -12.31 2.79 -2.74
N SER A 85 -12.73 1.52 -2.74
CA SER A 85 -14.15 1.15 -2.91
C SER A 85 -15.08 1.71 -1.83
N ASN A 86 -14.56 2.00 -0.64
CA ASN A 86 -15.32 2.54 0.49
C ASN A 86 -15.08 4.05 0.71
N VAL A 87 -14.23 4.69 -0.10
CA VAL A 87 -13.88 6.09 0.05
C VAL A 87 -14.99 6.97 -0.52
N THR A 88 -15.49 7.89 0.31
CA THR A 88 -16.55 8.84 -0.06
C THR A 88 -16.03 10.27 -0.21
N ASN A 89 -14.81 10.56 0.24
CA ASN A 89 -14.19 11.88 0.15
C ASN A 89 -12.71 11.77 -0.25
N MET A 90 -12.35 12.41 -1.37
CA MET A 90 -10.96 12.54 -1.88
C MET A 90 -10.57 14.00 -2.11
N ASP A 91 -11.29 14.94 -1.49
CA ASP A 91 -11.09 16.38 -1.71
C ASP A 91 -9.65 16.77 -1.37
N TYR A 92 -9.04 17.55 -2.24
CA TYR A 92 -7.67 18.08 -2.07
C TYR A 92 -6.59 17.01 -1.85
N MET A 93 -6.84 15.73 -2.16
CA MET A 93 -5.91 14.62 -1.88
C MET A 93 -4.50 14.88 -2.41
N PHE A 94 -4.37 15.46 -3.61
CA PHE A 94 -3.11 15.82 -4.27
C PHE A 94 -2.98 17.33 -4.52
N TYR A 95 -3.67 18.17 -3.74
CA TYR A 95 -3.55 19.62 -3.89
C TYR A 95 -2.11 20.05 -3.59
N ASP A 96 -1.49 20.77 -4.54
CA ASP A 96 -0.06 21.15 -4.53
C ASP A 96 0.93 19.97 -4.48
N ALA A 97 0.51 18.74 -4.78
CA ALA A 97 1.39 17.60 -5.02
C ALA A 97 1.72 17.48 -6.53
N PRO A 98 2.93 17.05 -6.91
CA PRO A 98 3.24 16.79 -8.31
C PRO A 98 2.31 15.68 -8.82
N VAL A 99 1.85 15.82 -10.07
CA VAL A 99 1.11 14.76 -10.75
C VAL A 99 2.01 13.51 -10.79
N PRO A 100 1.59 12.36 -10.21
CA PRO A 100 2.34 11.13 -10.37
C PRO A 100 2.43 10.84 -11.86
N SER A 101 3.60 10.46 -12.36
CA SER A 101 3.78 10.07 -13.76
C SER A 101 3.04 8.75 -14.00
N ILE A 102 1.72 8.82 -14.23
CA ILE A 102 0.93 7.70 -14.70
C ILE A 102 1.28 7.53 -16.19
N SER A 103 2.23 6.64 -16.48
CA SER A 103 2.36 6.16 -17.86
C SER A 103 1.13 5.30 -18.18
N PRO A 104 0.49 5.49 -19.35
CA PRO A 104 -0.75 4.80 -19.73
C PRO A 104 -0.56 3.28 -19.86
#